data_AF-A0A3D1CEV1-F1
#
_entry.id   AF-A0A3D1CEV1-F1
#
_cell.length_a   1.000
_cell.length_b   1.000
_cell.length_c   1.000
_cell.angle_alpha   90.00
_cell.angle_beta   90.00
_cell.angle_gamma   90.00
#
_symmetry.space_group_name_H-M   'P 1'
#
loop_
_entity.id
_entity.type
_entity.pdbx_description
1 polymer ?
#
loop_
_entity_poly.entity_id
_entity_poly.type
_entity_poly.pdbx_seq_one_letter_code
_entity_poly.pdbx_strand_id
1 'polypeptide(L)'
;MSLLSLRQQLIVAALLVLLMVMTRGHHFADINVLPSASWAVFMLAGFYLASKLWFPAFLGLAVVLDLMSVYIGGASNFCVSPSYGFLLPAYGSLWLAGRWFQSKYQFNWTALFTLAMTLVTVTAVAGLFSGGGFYWFSGRYVDPTMAEYLTRFVQSY
;
A
#
# COMPACT_ATOMS: atom_id res chain seq x y z
N MET A 1 -8.07 -21.40 3.20
CA MET A 1 -7.96 -21.84 4.62
C MET A 1 -6.94 -20.92 5.29
N SER A 2 -7.26 -20.32 6.45
CA SER A 2 -6.33 -19.42 7.15
C SER A 2 -5.18 -20.21 7.76
N LEU A 3 -3.95 -19.68 7.69
CA LEU A 3 -2.78 -20.24 8.39
C LEU A 3 -2.85 -20.01 9.91
N LEU A 4 -3.72 -19.10 10.37
CA LEU A 4 -3.78 -18.60 11.73
C LEU A 4 -5.17 -18.75 12.36
N SER A 5 -5.19 -18.95 13.67
CA SER A 5 -6.41 -18.88 14.49
C SER A 5 -7.01 -17.46 14.49
N LEU A 6 -8.28 -17.33 14.87
CA LEU A 6 -8.95 -16.02 14.93
C LEU A 6 -8.23 -15.04 15.86
N ARG A 7 -7.75 -15.50 17.03
CA ARG A 7 -7.01 -14.65 17.99
C ARG A 7 -5.73 -14.11 17.38
N GLN A 8 -4.96 -14.96 16.70
CA GLN A 8 -3.74 -14.56 16.01
C GLN A 8 -4.02 -13.58 14.87
N GLN A 9 -5.09 -13.79 14.10
CA GLN A 9 -5.49 -12.83 13.06
C GLN A 9 -5.83 -11.46 13.63
N LEU A 10 -6.53 -11.39 14.77
CA LEU A 10 -6.83 -10.12 15.43
C LEU A 10 -5.57 -9.42 15.95
N ILE A 11 -4.62 -10.18 16.53
CA ILE A 11 -3.32 -9.64 16.94
C ILE A 11 -2.56 -9.07 15.74
N VAL A 12 -2.47 -9.84 14.65
CA VAL A 12 -1.82 -9.38 13.41
C VAL A 12 -2.51 -8.13 12.87
N ALA A 13 -3.84 -8.11 12.80
CA ALA A 13 -4.58 -6.94 12.35
C ALA A 13 -4.29 -5.71 13.23
N ALA A 14 -4.27 -5.85 14.55
CA ALA A 14 -3.94 -4.77 15.48
C ALA A 14 -2.51 -4.25 15.28
N LEU A 15 -1.54 -5.15 15.12
CA LEU A 15 -0.14 -4.78 14.83
C LEU A 15 -0.01 -4.06 13.50
N LEU A 16 -0.70 -4.52 12.46
CA LEU A 16 -0.70 -3.88 11.14
C LEU A 16 -1.37 -2.49 11.18
N VAL A 17 -2.47 -2.33 11.92
CA VAL A 17 -3.11 -1.03 12.16
C VAL A 17 -2.14 -0.09 12.86
N LEU A 18 -1.50 -0.54 13.95
CA LEU A 18 -0.53 0.26 14.69
C LEU A 18 0.66 0.67 13.81
N LEU A 19 1.21 -0.26 13.02
CA LEU A 19 2.29 0.02 12.08
C LEU A 19 1.88 1.05 11.02
N MET A 20 0.66 0.96 10.51
CA MET A 20 0.12 1.93 9.54
C MET A 20 -0.06 3.30 10.18
N VAL A 21 -0.64 3.39 11.38
CA VAL A 21 -0.82 4.66 12.10
C VAL A 21 0.53 5.34 12.39
N MET A 22 1.55 4.56 12.78
CA MET A 22 2.87 5.10 13.09
C MET A 22 3.66 5.59 11.87
N THR A 23 3.40 5.02 10.69
CA THR A 23 4.22 5.28 9.48
C THR A 23 3.45 5.99 8.36
N ARG A 24 2.12 6.11 8.48
CA ARG A 24 1.26 6.78 7.51
C ARG A 24 0.57 7.97 8.18
N GLY A 25 1.30 9.06 8.27
CA GLY A 25 0.78 10.34 8.74
C GLY A 25 1.92 11.32 9.04
N HIS A 26 1.69 12.61 8.81
CA HIS A 26 2.71 13.63 9.05
C HIS A 26 2.92 13.95 10.54
N HIS A 27 1.97 13.58 11.40
CA HIS A 27 1.98 13.86 12.85
C HIS A 27 3.15 13.23 13.61
N PHE A 28 3.65 12.08 13.14
CA PHE A 28 4.85 11.42 13.70
C PHE A 28 6.05 11.52 12.75
N ALA A 29 5.85 12.08 11.54
CA ALA A 29 6.87 12.15 10.49
C ALA A 29 7.90 13.26 10.69
N ASP A 30 7.76 14.12 11.72
CA ASP A 30 8.89 14.93 12.19
C ASP A 30 10.06 14.04 12.69
N ILE A 31 9.75 12.78 13.08
CA ILE A 31 10.73 11.70 13.06
C ILE A 31 10.92 11.26 11.60
N ASN A 32 11.64 12.08 10.83
CA ASN A 32 11.87 12.06 9.38
C ASN A 32 12.55 10.78 8.81
N VAL A 33 12.45 9.63 9.46
CA VAL A 33 13.27 8.45 9.15
C VAL A 33 12.44 7.25 8.66
N LEU A 34 11.15 7.16 8.98
CA LEU A 34 10.38 5.95 8.69
C LEU A 34 9.56 6.08 7.39
N PRO A 35 9.87 5.27 6.35
CA PRO A 35 9.02 5.21 5.17
C PRO A 35 7.66 4.60 5.53
N SER A 36 6.62 4.98 4.78
CA SER A 36 5.29 4.44 5.02
C SER A 36 5.25 2.93 4.79
N ALA A 37 4.78 2.17 5.79
CA ALA A 37 4.64 0.72 5.69
C ALA A 37 3.39 0.27 4.92
N SER A 38 2.60 1.21 4.39
CA SER A 38 1.26 0.96 3.85
C SER A 38 1.23 -0.18 2.81
N TRP A 39 2.19 -0.22 1.89
CA TRP A 39 2.23 -1.25 0.84
C TRP A 39 2.44 -2.65 1.43
N ALA A 40 3.38 -2.77 2.36
CA ALA A 40 3.64 -4.01 3.09
C ALA A 40 2.41 -4.40 3.92
N VAL A 41 1.76 -3.45 4.59
CA VAL A 41 0.54 -3.70 5.37
C VAL A 41 -0.57 -4.32 4.51
N PHE A 42 -0.85 -3.80 3.31
CA PHE A 42 -1.86 -4.37 2.42
C PHE A 42 -1.51 -5.78 1.96
N MET A 43 -0.24 -6.03 1.61
CA MET A 43 0.22 -7.36 1.22
C MET A 43 0.14 -8.37 2.38
N LEU A 44 0.60 -7.99 3.58
CA LEU A 44 0.54 -8.83 4.79
C LEU A 44 -0.90 -9.08 5.24
N ALA A 45 -1.78 -8.07 5.15
CA ALA A 45 -3.20 -8.23 5.41
C ALA A 45 -3.84 -9.23 4.42
N GLY A 46 -3.43 -9.20 3.15
CA GLY A 46 -3.81 -10.18 2.15
C GLY A 46 -3.34 -11.59 2.48
N PHE A 47 -2.12 -11.72 3.01
CA PHE A 47 -1.51 -13.01 3.34
C PHE A 47 -2.07 -13.63 4.64
N TYR A 48 -2.17 -12.86 5.73
CA TYR A 48 -2.49 -13.39 7.06
C TYR A 48 -3.97 -13.35 7.44
N LEU A 49 -4.75 -12.41 6.91
CA LEU A 49 -6.12 -12.19 7.37
C LEU A 49 -7.12 -12.89 6.45
N ALA A 50 -7.94 -13.78 7.01
CA ALA A 50 -8.81 -14.64 6.22
C ALA A 50 -10.01 -13.87 5.63
N SER A 51 -10.60 -12.95 6.39
CA SER A 51 -11.77 -12.18 5.98
C SER A 51 -11.43 -11.15 4.91
N LYS A 52 -12.22 -11.08 3.83
CA LYS A 52 -12.05 -10.08 2.76
C LYS A 52 -12.43 -8.66 3.22
N LEU A 53 -13.15 -8.54 4.34
CA LEU A 53 -13.55 -7.26 4.94
C LEU A 53 -12.35 -6.45 5.46
N TRP A 54 -11.20 -7.08 5.68
CA TRP A 54 -9.99 -6.36 6.08
C TRP A 54 -9.48 -5.41 5.00
N PHE A 55 -9.69 -5.73 3.71
CA PHE A 55 -9.28 -4.83 2.63
C PHE A 55 -9.96 -3.45 2.72
N PRO A 56 -11.31 -3.34 2.70
CA PRO A 56 -11.97 -2.04 2.86
C PRO A 56 -11.71 -1.41 4.23
N ALA A 57 -11.46 -2.19 5.29
CA ALA A 57 -11.10 -1.64 6.60
C ALA A 57 -9.74 -0.91 6.58
N PHE A 58 -8.68 -1.54 6.03
CA PHE A 58 -7.37 -0.91 5.88
C PHE A 58 -7.39 0.26 4.88
N LEU A 59 -8.22 0.15 3.82
CA LEU A 59 -8.43 1.26 2.89
C LEU A 59 -9.09 2.46 3.58
N GLY A 60 -10.13 2.23 4.38
CA GLY A 60 -10.77 3.26 5.19
C GLY A 60 -9.80 3.88 6.20
N LEU A 61 -8.96 3.07 6.85
CA LEU A 61 -7.91 3.57 7.74
C LEU A 61 -6.92 4.48 7.00
N ALA A 62 -6.48 4.09 5.79
CA ALA A 62 -5.60 4.91 4.95
C ALA A 62 -6.20 6.29 4.67
N VAL A 63 -7.48 6.31 4.27
CA VAL A 63 -8.23 7.55 3.98
C VAL A 63 -8.31 8.42 5.23
N VAL A 64 -8.70 7.84 6.38
CA VAL A 64 -8.81 8.59 7.64
C VAL A 64 -7.46 9.21 8.02
N LEU A 65 -6.36 8.46 7.93
CA LEU A 65 -5.02 8.95 8.26
C LEU A 65 -4.57 10.08 7.33
N ASP A 66 -4.86 9.97 6.04
CA ASP A 66 -4.52 11.00 5.05
C ASP A 66 -5.34 12.29 5.30
N LEU A 67 -6.65 12.17 5.55
CA LEU A 67 -7.51 13.33 5.88
C LEU A 67 -7.11 13.98 7.21
N MET A 68 -6.80 13.20 8.24
CA MET A 68 -6.32 13.72 9.52
C MET A 68 -4.98 14.46 9.36
N SER A 69 -4.11 13.99 8.47
CA SER A 69 -2.85 14.68 8.17
C SER A 69 -3.09 16.04 7.51
N VAL A 70 -4.08 16.13 6.60
CA VAL A 70 -4.41 17.39 5.90
C VAL A 70 -5.19 18.37 6.78
N TYR A 71 -6.27 17.91 7.42
CA TYR A 71 -7.19 18.81 8.16
C TYR A 71 -6.72 19.15 9.57
N ILE A 72 -6.02 18.23 10.24
CA ILE A 72 -5.56 18.44 11.62
C ILE A 72 -4.05 18.66 11.67
N GLY A 73 -3.29 17.93 10.84
CA GLY A 73 -1.82 18.00 10.82
C GLY A 73 -1.24 19.12 9.98
N GLY A 74 -2.07 19.88 9.24
CA GLY A 74 -1.61 20.97 8.37
C GLY A 74 -0.80 20.52 7.15
N ALA A 75 -0.79 19.21 6.82
CA ALA A 75 -0.12 18.71 5.64
C ALA A 75 -0.76 19.26 4.37
N SER A 76 0.06 19.44 3.32
CA SER A 76 -0.44 19.93 2.04
C SER A 76 -1.46 18.96 1.44
N ASN A 77 -2.58 19.50 0.93
CA ASN A 77 -3.56 18.73 0.18
C ASN A 77 -3.09 18.40 -1.26
N PHE A 78 -1.81 18.60 -1.59
CA PHE A 78 -1.26 18.40 -2.94
C PHE A 78 -1.57 17.00 -3.51
N CYS A 79 -1.43 15.97 -2.67
CA CYS A 79 -1.66 14.58 -3.04
C CYS A 79 -3.14 14.19 -3.07
N VAL A 80 -4.02 15.01 -2.50
CA VAL A 80 -5.47 14.80 -2.51
C VAL A 80 -6.03 15.41 -3.78
N SER A 81 -6.25 14.55 -4.78
CA SER A 81 -6.73 14.93 -6.11
C SER A 81 -7.64 13.83 -6.68
N PRO A 82 -8.27 14.01 -7.86
CA PRO A 82 -9.09 12.96 -8.47
C PRO A 82 -8.35 11.63 -8.66
N SER A 83 -7.01 11.68 -8.80
CA SER A 83 -6.20 10.47 -8.90
C SER A 83 -6.14 9.64 -7.62
N TYR A 84 -6.61 10.15 -6.49
CA TYR A 84 -6.62 9.42 -5.22
C TYR A 84 -7.40 8.10 -5.33
N GLY A 85 -8.41 8.03 -6.22
CA GLY A 85 -9.12 6.80 -6.54
C GLY A 85 -8.22 5.66 -7.06
N PHE A 86 -7.06 5.97 -7.66
CA PHE A 86 -6.10 4.96 -8.13
C PHE A 86 -5.35 4.25 -6.99
N LEU A 87 -5.47 4.72 -5.74
CA LEU A 87 -5.00 3.95 -4.58
C LEU A 87 -5.78 2.65 -4.39
N LEU A 88 -7.05 2.59 -4.82
CA LEU A 88 -7.86 1.38 -4.74
C LEU A 88 -7.25 0.24 -5.57
N PRO A 89 -6.97 0.38 -6.88
CA PRO A 89 -6.30 -0.67 -7.65
C PRO A 89 -4.84 -0.89 -7.20
N ALA A 90 -4.13 0.14 -6.74
CA ALA A 90 -2.77 -0.02 -6.21
C ALA A 90 -2.75 -0.95 -4.98
N TYR A 91 -3.50 -0.60 -3.93
CA TYR A 91 -3.59 -1.43 -2.71
C TYR A 91 -4.31 -2.75 -2.95
N GLY A 92 -5.28 -2.77 -3.87
CA GLY A 92 -5.96 -3.98 -4.31
C GLY A 92 -4.98 -4.99 -4.90
N SER A 93 -4.04 -4.55 -5.74
CA SER A 93 -3.01 -5.42 -6.31
C SER A 93 -2.11 -6.04 -5.24
N LEU A 94 -1.66 -5.24 -4.25
CA LEU A 94 -0.86 -5.69 -3.11
C LEU A 94 -1.59 -6.73 -2.27
N TRP A 95 -2.84 -6.46 -1.93
CA TRP A 95 -3.66 -7.36 -1.15
C TRP A 95 -3.95 -8.67 -1.88
N LEU A 96 -4.26 -8.60 -3.18
CA LEU A 96 -4.46 -9.79 -4.02
C LEU A 96 -3.18 -10.61 -4.17
N ALA A 97 -2.01 -9.97 -4.31
CA ALA A 97 -0.73 -10.67 -4.36
C ALA A 97 -0.44 -11.41 -3.04
N GLY A 98 -0.72 -10.79 -1.89
CA GLY A 98 -0.63 -11.46 -0.59
C GLY A 98 -1.54 -12.69 -0.48
N ARG A 99 -2.79 -12.57 -0.93
CA ARG A 99 -3.75 -13.69 -0.99
C ARG A 99 -3.29 -14.81 -1.93
N TRP A 100 -2.80 -14.44 -3.10
CA TRP A 100 -2.30 -15.38 -4.09
C TRP A 100 -1.07 -16.13 -3.57
N PHE A 101 -0.12 -15.41 -2.97
CA PHE A 101 1.08 -16.00 -2.38
C PHE A 101 0.72 -16.95 -1.23
N GLN A 102 -0.26 -16.61 -0.39
CA GLN A 102 -0.76 -17.50 0.66
C GLN A 102 -1.26 -18.84 0.11
N SER A 103 -1.93 -18.83 -1.05
CA SER A 103 -2.44 -20.06 -1.67
C SER A 103 -1.35 -20.97 -2.24
N LYS A 104 -0.16 -20.43 -2.50
CA LYS A 104 1.00 -21.13 -3.07
C LYS A 104 2.09 -21.40 -2.04
N TYR A 105 1.93 -20.92 -0.81
CA TYR A 105 2.97 -20.94 0.20
C TYR A 105 3.34 -22.35 0.62
N GLN A 106 4.64 -22.64 0.57
CA GLN A 106 5.28 -23.84 1.11
C GLN A 106 6.59 -23.42 1.78
N PHE A 107 7.01 -24.09 2.85
CA PHE A 107 8.27 -23.73 3.52
C PHE A 107 9.47 -24.35 2.78
N ASN A 108 9.85 -23.76 1.64
CA ASN A 108 10.96 -24.19 0.80
C ASN A 108 11.59 -23.01 0.03
N TRP A 109 12.73 -23.26 -0.62
CA TRP A 109 13.45 -22.27 -1.43
C TRP A 109 12.63 -21.72 -2.61
N THR A 110 11.77 -22.55 -3.20
CA THR A 110 10.88 -22.14 -4.29
C THR A 110 9.89 -21.06 -3.85
N ALA A 111 9.39 -21.13 -2.61
CA ALA A 111 8.53 -20.10 -2.07
C ALA A 111 9.26 -18.77 -1.83
N LEU A 112 10.54 -18.81 -1.44
CA LEU A 112 11.35 -17.59 -1.30
C LEU A 112 11.55 -16.91 -2.66
N PHE A 113 11.88 -17.69 -3.70
CA PHE A 113 11.98 -17.16 -5.07
C PHE A 113 10.64 -16.60 -5.56
N THR A 114 9.55 -17.33 -5.33
CA THR A 114 8.20 -16.89 -5.68
C THR A 114 7.83 -15.59 -4.95
N LEU A 115 8.19 -15.46 -3.67
CA LEU A 115 7.98 -14.25 -2.90
C LEU A 115 8.74 -13.07 -3.51
N ALA A 116 10.03 -13.25 -3.80
CA ALA A 116 10.86 -12.21 -4.41
C ALA A 116 10.28 -11.72 -5.74
N MET A 117 9.88 -12.64 -6.63
CA MET A 117 9.26 -12.29 -7.91
C MET A 117 7.91 -11.60 -7.73
N THR A 118 7.12 -12.04 -6.75
CA THR A 118 5.83 -11.41 -6.43
C THR A 118 6.03 -9.99 -5.94
N LEU A 119 7.00 -9.77 -5.04
CA LEU A 119 7.33 -8.45 -4.50
C LEU A 119 7.71 -7.49 -5.61
N VAL A 120 8.68 -7.86 -6.46
CA VAL A 120 9.11 -7.02 -7.59
C VAL A 120 7.95 -6.68 -8.52
N THR A 121 7.12 -7.67 -8.86
CA THR A 121 6.01 -7.48 -9.79
C THR A 121 4.93 -6.59 -9.19
N VAL A 122 4.52 -6.85 -7.94
CA VAL A 122 3.41 -6.14 -7.33
C VAL A 122 3.77 -4.72 -6.91
N THR A 123 5.02 -4.46 -6.50
CA THR A 123 5.47 -3.09 -6.22
C THR A 123 5.50 -2.25 -7.49
N ALA A 124 5.95 -2.83 -8.62
CA ALA A 124 5.90 -2.15 -9.91
C ALA A 124 4.44 -1.84 -10.31
N VAL A 125 3.53 -2.81 -10.23
CA VAL A 125 2.11 -2.63 -10.55
C VAL A 125 1.46 -1.58 -9.64
N ALA A 126 1.71 -1.64 -8.33
CA ALA A 126 1.20 -0.66 -7.38
C ALA A 126 1.75 0.75 -7.65
N GLY A 127 3.04 0.86 -8.02
CA GLY A 127 3.69 2.11 -8.40
C GLY A 127 3.12 2.70 -9.69
N LEU A 128 2.80 1.86 -10.68
CA LEU A 128 2.14 2.31 -11.91
C LEU A 128 0.74 2.86 -11.62
N PHE A 129 -0.06 2.17 -10.80
CA PHE A 129 -1.39 2.68 -10.42
C PHE A 129 -1.28 3.96 -9.59
N SER A 130 -0.47 3.97 -8.54
CA SER A 130 -0.39 5.12 -7.63
C SER A 130 0.33 6.31 -8.27
N GLY A 131 1.56 6.11 -8.74
CA GLY A 131 2.38 7.16 -9.32
C GLY A 131 1.92 7.56 -10.72
N GLY A 132 1.55 6.59 -11.56
CA GLY A 132 1.02 6.87 -12.90
C GLY A 132 -0.37 7.50 -12.83
N GLY A 133 -1.26 6.95 -12.00
CA GLY A 133 -2.55 7.56 -11.71
C GLY A 133 -2.40 9.03 -11.29
N PHE A 134 -1.46 9.33 -10.40
CA PHE A 134 -1.17 10.70 -10.00
C PHE A 134 -0.60 11.54 -11.15
N TYR A 135 0.38 11.05 -11.89
CA TYR A 135 1.03 11.82 -12.95
C TYR A 135 0.06 12.23 -14.06
N TRP A 136 -0.81 11.34 -14.52
CA TRP A 136 -1.76 11.63 -15.61
C TRP A 136 -3.10 12.22 -15.15
N PHE A 137 -3.63 11.84 -13.98
CA PHE A 137 -5.02 12.15 -13.59
C PHE A 137 -5.15 13.08 -12.38
N SER A 138 -4.05 13.55 -11.79
CA SER A 138 -4.13 14.48 -10.64
C SER A 138 -4.46 15.93 -11.04
N GLY A 139 -4.25 16.30 -12.30
CA GLY A 139 -4.30 17.68 -12.77
C GLY A 139 -3.13 18.55 -12.31
N ARG A 140 -2.07 17.96 -11.73
CA ARG A 140 -0.87 18.68 -11.28
C ARG A 140 0.21 18.81 -12.36
N TYR A 141 0.16 17.99 -13.39
CA TYR A 141 1.07 18.01 -14.53
C TYR A 141 0.29 18.47 -15.76
N VAL A 142 0.76 19.55 -16.40
CA VAL A 142 0.06 20.20 -17.52
C VAL A 142 0.17 19.37 -18.80
N ASP A 143 1.36 18.84 -19.11
CA ASP A 143 1.63 18.04 -20.31
C ASP A 143 2.32 16.71 -19.94
N PRO A 144 1.59 15.73 -19.39
CA PRO A 144 2.20 14.48 -18.94
C PRO A 144 2.67 13.62 -20.13
N THR A 145 3.96 13.31 -20.18
CA THR A 145 4.58 12.48 -21.22
C THR A 145 5.06 11.13 -20.67
N MET A 146 5.04 10.10 -21.51
CA MET A 146 5.52 8.76 -21.13
C MET A 146 7.03 8.76 -20.82
N ALA A 147 7.83 9.54 -21.54
CA ALA A 147 9.27 9.60 -21.36
C ALA A 147 9.66 10.22 -20.00
N GLU A 148 9.00 11.32 -19.61
CA GLU A 148 9.23 11.92 -18.30
C GLU A 148 8.75 10.99 -17.18
N TYR A 149 7.60 10.35 -17.35
CA TYR A 149 7.09 9.41 -16.35
C TYR A 149 8.02 8.23 -16.12
N LEU A 150 8.56 7.59 -17.17
CA LEU A 150 9.52 6.49 -17.00
C LEU A 150 10.75 6.93 -16.20
N THR A 151 11.25 8.13 -16.48
CA THR A 151 12.38 8.71 -15.74
C THR A 151 12.04 8.90 -14.26
N ARG A 152 10.86 9.44 -13.96
CA ARG A 152 10.38 9.61 -12.57
C ARG A 152 10.14 8.29 -11.86
N PHE A 153 9.62 7.29 -12.58
CA PHE A 153 9.36 5.96 -12.05
C PHE A 153 10.66 5.29 -11.61
N VAL A 154 11.69 5.29 -12.45
CA VAL A 154 13.02 4.74 -12.12
C VAL A 154 13.74 5.53 -11.02
N GLN A 155 13.47 6.83 -10.87
CA GLN A 155 14.04 7.61 -9.76
C GLN A 155 13.34 7.35 -8.42
N SER A 156 12.09 6.91 -8.45
CA SER A 156 11.26 6.73 -7.25
C SER A 156 11.31 5.31 -6.68
N TYR A 157 11.91 4.35 -7.40
CA TYR A 157 11.95 2.92 -7.09
C TYR A 157 13.31 2.31 -7.44
#